data_AF-A0A258GBK7-F1
#
_entry.id   AF-A0A258GBK7-F1
#
_cell.length_a   1.000
_cell.length_b   1.000
_cell.length_c   1.000
_cell.angle_alpha   90.00
_cell.angle_beta   90.00
_cell.angle_gamma   90.00
#
_symmetry.space_group_name_H-M   'P 1'
#
loop_
_entity.id
_entity.type
_entity.pdbx_description
1 polymer ?
#
loop_
_entity_poly.entity_id
_entity_poly.type
_entity_poly.pdbx_seq_one_letter_code
_entity_poly.pdbx_strand_id
1 'polypeptide(L)'
;MGFGPFTEALTREDRAALRDAFIAAAPDFRDRRREAEADFARLVTSLRAEPWDRAATEAVLAEQGTRTAERLDLGRRLLLERLSAMTPEARAALADRIEAAAARGWRKK
;
A
#
# COMPACT_ATOMS: atom_id res chain seq x y z
N MET A 1 3.57 2.31 1.74
CA MET A 1 2.51 1.56 2.43
C MET A 1 2.71 0.10 2.07
N GLY A 2 3.31 -0.65 3.00
CA GLY A 2 3.56 -2.08 2.84
C GLY A 2 2.25 -2.85 2.95
N PHE A 3 2.23 -4.07 2.44
CA PHE A 3 1.10 -4.99 2.45
C PHE A 3 0.76 -5.52 3.86
N GLY A 4 0.90 -4.67 4.88
CA GLY A 4 0.75 -5.02 6.29
C GLY A 4 1.59 -6.26 6.66
N PRO A 5 1.04 -7.22 7.43
CA PRO A 5 0.81 -8.47 6.76
C PRO A 5 1.96 -9.24 6.07
N PHE A 6 1.59 -9.68 4.90
CA PHE A 6 2.41 -10.20 3.81
C PHE A 6 3.83 -9.58 3.66
N THR A 7 4.08 -8.31 3.99
CA THR A 7 5.43 -7.72 3.89
C THR A 7 6.49 -8.43 4.75
N GLU A 8 6.13 -9.00 5.90
CA GLU A 8 7.11 -9.70 6.77
C GLU A 8 7.25 -11.19 6.43
N ALA A 9 6.19 -11.81 5.89
CA ALA A 9 6.18 -13.23 5.57
C ALA A 9 6.69 -13.56 4.16
N LEU A 10 6.63 -12.60 3.24
CA LEU A 10 7.21 -12.73 1.90
C LEU A 10 8.74 -12.72 1.97
N THR A 11 9.36 -13.58 1.16
CA THR A 11 10.81 -13.60 1.00
C THR A 11 11.30 -12.25 0.43
N ARG A 12 12.61 -12.00 0.51
CA ARG A 12 13.20 -10.80 -0.10
C ARG A 12 12.97 -10.77 -1.62
N GLU A 13 13.02 -11.94 -2.26
CA GLU A 13 12.77 -12.09 -3.69
C GLU A 13 11.31 -11.82 -4.05
N ASP A 14 10.36 -12.40 -3.32
CA ASP A 14 8.93 -12.16 -3.55
C ASP A 14 8.56 -10.69 -3.34
N ARG A 15 9.15 -10.04 -2.34
CA ARG A 15 8.98 -8.60 -2.11
C ARG A 15 9.55 -7.76 -3.24
N ALA A 16 10.72 -8.12 -3.76
CA ALA A 16 11.33 -7.42 -4.88
C ALA A 16 10.45 -7.58 -6.13
N ALA A 17 10.03 -8.81 -6.45
CA ALA A 17 9.14 -9.08 -7.59
C ALA A 17 7.81 -8.33 -7.49
N LEU A 18 7.19 -8.33 -6.31
CA LEU A 18 5.92 -7.62 -6.09
C LEU A 18 6.09 -6.10 -6.16
N ARG A 19 7.20 -5.56 -5.65
CA ARG A 19 7.55 -4.14 -5.80
C ARG A 19 7.76 -3.77 -7.26
N ASP A 20 8.49 -4.59 -8.00
CA ASP A 20 8.82 -4.33 -9.41
C ASP A 20 7.55 -4.42 -10.28
N ALA A 21 6.66 -5.39 -10.00
CA ALA A 21 5.32 -5.46 -10.59
C ALA A 21 4.48 -4.21 -10.27
N PHE A 22 4.56 -3.70 -9.03
CA PHE A 22 3.92 -2.44 -8.64
C PHE A 22 4.46 -1.23 -9.40
N ILE A 23 5.78 -1.15 -9.59
CA ILE A 23 6.42 -0.07 -10.34
C ILE A 23 6.04 -0.16 -11.81
N ALA A 24 6.02 -1.37 -12.39
CA ALA A 24 5.64 -1.59 -13.78
C ALA A 24 4.16 -1.28 -14.04
N ALA A 25 3.27 -1.70 -13.13
CA ALA A 25 1.83 -1.42 -13.22
C ALA A 25 1.50 0.05 -12.93
N ALA A 26 2.44 0.79 -12.33
CA ALA A 26 2.23 2.15 -11.90
C ALA A 26 3.53 2.96 -12.14
N PRO A 27 3.82 3.36 -13.39
CA PRO A 27 5.12 3.91 -13.79
C PRO A 27 5.52 5.21 -13.04
N ASP A 28 4.55 5.98 -12.53
CA ASP A 28 4.81 7.29 -11.91
C ASP A 28 5.17 7.25 -10.42
N PHE A 29 6.15 6.43 -10.04
CA PHE A 29 6.59 6.36 -8.64
C PHE A 29 7.13 7.72 -8.12
N ARG A 30 7.66 8.58 -9.00
CA ARG A 30 8.06 9.96 -8.67
C ARG A 30 6.87 10.90 -8.54
N ASP A 31 5.86 10.79 -9.39
CA ASP A 31 4.68 11.65 -9.25
C ASP A 31 3.85 11.27 -8.03
N ARG A 32 3.90 10.02 -7.55
CA ARG A 32 3.34 9.64 -6.24
C ARG A 32 3.87 10.45 -5.07
N ARG A 33 5.16 10.78 -5.08
CA ARG A 33 5.78 11.59 -4.03
C ARG A 33 5.26 13.02 -4.11
N ARG A 34 5.18 13.57 -5.32
CA ARG A 34 4.67 14.91 -5.60
C ARG A 34 3.18 15.04 -5.29
N GLU A 35 2.38 14.05 -5.63
CA GLU A 35 0.95 13.96 -5.32
C GLU A 35 0.70 13.94 -3.82
N ALA A 36 1.45 13.13 -3.07
CA ALA A 36 1.34 13.13 -1.62
C ALA A 36 1.74 14.48 -1.00
N GLU A 37 2.80 15.11 -1.50
CA GLU A 37 3.22 16.45 -1.08
C GLU A 37 2.15 17.51 -1.42
N ALA A 38 1.51 17.42 -2.58
CA ALA A 38 0.43 18.30 -3.00
C ALA A 38 -0.83 18.12 -2.13
N ASP A 39 -1.19 16.88 -1.80
CA ASP A 39 -2.32 16.57 -0.93
C ASP A 39 -2.12 17.14 0.49
N PHE A 40 -0.92 16.99 1.05
CA PHE A 40 -0.59 17.58 2.33
C PHE A 40 -0.64 19.12 2.28
N ALA A 41 -0.12 19.73 1.22
CA ALA A 41 -0.18 21.19 1.06
C ALA A 41 -1.63 21.70 0.96
N ARG A 42 -2.50 20.99 0.22
CA ARG A 42 -3.93 21.30 0.12
C ARG A 42 -4.65 21.16 1.47
N LEU A 43 -4.35 20.10 2.23
CA LEU A 43 -4.94 19.90 3.55
C LEU A 43 -4.52 21.01 4.52
N VAL A 44 -3.22 21.34 4.56
CA VAL A 44 -2.70 22.43 5.41
C VAL A 44 -3.33 23.77 5.03
N THR A 45 -3.51 24.04 3.74
CA THR A 45 -4.17 25.27 3.25
C THR A 45 -5.62 25.32 3.71
N SER A 46 -6.36 24.23 3.54
CA SER A 46 -7.77 24.11 3.94
C SER A 46 -7.97 24.32 5.45
N LEU A 47 -7.06 23.80 6.28
CA LEU A 47 -7.11 23.94 7.74
C LEU A 47 -6.75 25.35 8.24
N ARG A 48 -6.08 26.16 7.42
CA ARG A 48 -5.69 27.54 7.76
C ARG A 48 -6.65 28.60 7.23
N ALA A 49 -7.66 28.21 6.45
CA ALA A 49 -8.65 29.13 5.91
C ALA A 49 -9.48 29.76 7.05
N GLU A 50 -9.75 31.06 6.94
CA GLU A 50 -10.64 31.81 7.83
C GLU A 50 -11.66 32.59 6.99
N PRO A 51 -12.98 32.29 7.11
CA PRO A 51 -13.54 31.22 7.94
C PRO A 51 -13.15 29.83 7.46
N TRP A 52 -13.07 28.86 8.39
CA TRP A 52 -12.74 27.49 8.05
C TRP A 52 -13.81 26.87 7.12
N ASP A 53 -13.35 26.34 5.99
CA ASP A 53 -14.18 25.60 5.04
C ASP A 53 -14.09 24.09 5.31
N ARG A 54 -15.12 23.58 5.99
CA ARG A 54 -15.29 22.15 6.23
C ARG A 54 -15.40 21.35 4.93
N ALA A 55 -16.13 21.84 3.93
CA ALA A 55 -16.38 21.11 2.69
C ALA A 55 -15.11 20.98 1.86
N ALA A 56 -14.28 22.04 1.81
CA ALA A 56 -12.97 21.98 1.19
C ALA A 56 -12.06 20.94 1.87
N THR A 57 -12.11 20.87 3.20
CA THR A 57 -11.32 19.90 3.97
C THR A 57 -11.78 18.46 3.69
N GLU A 58 -13.09 18.23 3.68
CA GLU A 58 -13.68 16.93 3.36
C GLU A 58 -13.31 16.46 1.95
N ALA A 59 -13.33 17.36 0.96
CA ALA A 59 -12.95 17.03 -0.42
C ALA A 59 -11.49 16.54 -0.53
N VAL A 60 -10.55 17.20 0.15
CA VAL A 60 -9.13 16.79 0.16
C VAL A 60 -8.97 15.40 0.78
N LEU A 61 -9.63 15.14 1.91
CA LEU A 61 -9.58 13.84 2.57
C LEU A 61 -10.23 12.72 1.75
N ALA A 62 -11.36 13.00 1.09
CA ALA A 62 -12.05 12.04 0.23
C ALA A 62 -11.19 11.63 -0.97
N GLU A 63 -10.57 12.60 -1.64
CA GLU A 63 -9.70 12.36 -2.79
C GLU A 63 -8.46 11.52 -2.41
N GLN A 64 -7.83 11.84 -1.27
CA GLN A 64 -6.74 11.04 -0.71
C GLN A 64 -7.19 9.61 -0.35
N GLY A 65 -8.43 9.46 0.13
CA GLY A 65 -9.07 8.18 0.43
C GLY A 65 -9.24 7.31 -0.81
N THR A 66 -9.86 7.86 -1.88
CA THR A 66 -10.08 7.16 -3.15
C THR A 66 -8.77 6.64 -3.74
N ARG A 67 -7.74 7.50 -3.84
CA ARG A 67 -6.42 7.08 -4.32
C ARG A 67 -5.79 5.97 -3.48
N THR A 68 -5.99 6.02 -2.17
CA THR A 68 -5.47 4.98 -1.26
C THR A 68 -6.19 3.65 -1.49
N ALA A 69 -7.52 3.68 -1.69
CA ALA A 69 -8.32 2.51 -1.98
C ALA A 69 -7.92 1.86 -3.32
N GLU A 70 -7.74 2.64 -4.38
CA GLU A 70 -7.29 2.17 -5.69
C GLU A 70 -5.93 1.47 -5.61
N ARG A 71 -5.00 2.04 -4.83
CA ARG A 71 -3.68 1.44 -4.62
C ARG A 71 -3.73 0.14 -3.84
N LEU A 72 -4.60 0.06 -2.83
CA LEU A 72 -4.82 -1.16 -2.08
C LEU A 72 -5.41 -2.26 -2.98
N ASP A 73 -6.36 -1.91 -3.84
CA ASP A 73 -6.93 -2.83 -4.82
C ASP A 73 -5.88 -3.34 -5.81
N LEU A 74 -5.08 -2.44 -6.41
CA LEU A 74 -3.98 -2.82 -7.29
C LEU A 74 -3.03 -3.80 -6.59
N GLY A 75 -2.69 -3.54 -5.33
CA GLY A 75 -1.79 -4.42 -4.61
C GLY A 75 -2.37 -5.79 -4.33
N ARG A 76 -3.65 -5.86 -3.97
CA ARG A 76 -4.35 -7.14 -3.81
C ARG A 76 -4.33 -7.94 -5.12
N ARG A 77 -4.56 -7.30 -6.27
CA ARG A 77 -4.50 -7.95 -7.59
C ARG A 77 -3.10 -8.49 -7.90
N LEU A 78 -2.07 -7.67 -7.76
CA LEU A 78 -0.68 -8.09 -8.00
C LEU A 78 -0.22 -9.21 -7.05
N LEU A 79 -0.67 -9.18 -5.79
CA LEU A 79 -0.39 -10.26 -4.84
C LEU A 79 -1.04 -11.58 -5.30
N LEU A 80 -2.31 -11.53 -5.73
CA LEU A 80 -3.01 -12.71 -6.26
C LEU A 80 -2.34 -13.27 -7.51
N GLU A 81 -1.89 -12.41 -8.42
CA GLU A 81 -1.12 -12.82 -9.61
C GLU A 81 0.17 -13.54 -9.21
N ARG A 82 0.92 -13.00 -8.23
CA ARG A 82 2.14 -13.64 -7.73
C ARG A 82 1.85 -15.01 -7.10
N LEU A 83 0.82 -15.12 -6.27
CA LEU A 83 0.41 -16.39 -5.65
C LEU A 83 -0.03 -17.43 -6.69
N SER A 84 -0.66 -16.98 -7.78
CA SER A 84 -1.09 -17.84 -8.88
C SER A 84 0.09 -18.39 -9.68
N ALA A 85 1.18 -17.61 -9.80
CA ALA A 85 2.41 -18.02 -10.47
C ALA A 85 3.33 -18.92 -9.62
N MET A 86 3.05 -19.06 -8.31
CA MET A 86 3.82 -19.95 -7.42
C MET A 86 3.46 -21.42 -7.61
N THR A 87 4.44 -22.31 -7.41
CA THR A 87 4.16 -23.74 -7.28
C THR A 87 3.41 -24.03 -5.97
N PRO A 88 2.74 -25.18 -5.85
CA PRO A 88 2.10 -25.59 -4.60
C PRO A 88 3.06 -25.58 -3.40
N GLU A 89 4.29 -26.04 -3.59
CA GLU A 89 5.32 -26.11 -2.55
C GLU A 89 5.75 -24.71 -2.11
N ALA A 90 5.91 -23.79 -3.06
CA ALA A 90 6.25 -22.40 -2.78
C ALA A 90 5.14 -21.69 -1.99
N ARG A 91 3.86 -21.97 -2.30
CA ARG A 91 2.72 -21.47 -1.52
C ARG A 91 2.65 -22.06 -0.12
N ALA A 92 2.92 -23.36 0.04
CA ALA A 92 2.97 -24.01 1.35
C ALA A 92 4.06 -23.39 2.23
N ALA A 93 5.28 -23.23 1.71
CA ALA A 93 6.37 -22.58 2.42
C ALA A 93 6.07 -21.10 2.76
N LEU A 94 5.26 -20.41 1.94
CA LEU A 94 4.78 -19.07 2.28
C LEU A 94 3.79 -19.09 3.44
N ALA A 95 2.85 -20.05 3.48
CA ALA A 95 1.92 -20.23 4.59
C ALA A 95 2.66 -20.48 5.91
N ASP A 96 3.65 -21.38 5.91
CA ASP A 96 4.47 -21.67 7.10
C ASP A 96 5.16 -20.41 7.64
N ARG A 97 5.66 -19.54 6.75
CA ARG A 97 6.28 -18.27 7.14
C ARG A 97 5.28 -17.29 7.73
N ILE A 98 4.05 -17.24 7.20
CA ILE A 98 2.97 -16.41 7.74
C ILE A 98 2.62 -16.86 9.16
N GLU A 99 2.43 -18.16 9.37
CA GLU A 99 2.14 -18.74 10.68
C GLU A 99 3.27 -18.48 11.68
N ALA A 100 4.52 -18.68 11.25
CA ALA A 100 5.68 -18.41 12.09
C ALA A 100 5.80 -16.92 12.45
N ALA A 101 5.47 -16.00 11.53
CA ALA A 101 5.45 -14.57 11.80
C ALA A 101 4.33 -14.18 12.78
N ALA A 102 3.13 -14.74 12.60
CA ALA A 102 2.01 -14.53 13.51
C ALA A 102 2.32 -15.03 14.93
N ALA A 103 2.92 -16.21 15.05
CA ALA A 103 3.32 -16.82 16.33
C ALA A 103 4.39 -16.00 17.07
N ARG A 104 5.27 -15.29 16.35
CA ARG A 104 6.26 -14.35 16.94
C ARG A 104 5.65 -13.04 17.43
N GLY A 105 4.33 -12.87 17.33
CA GLY A 105 3.60 -11.74 17.86
C GLY A 105 3.67 -10.54 16.93
N TRP A 106 2.95 -10.60 15.81
CA TRP A 106 2.79 -9.55 14.80
C TRP A 106 2.24 -8.18 15.29
N ARG A 107 2.30 -7.92 16.58
CA ARG A 107 1.97 -6.65 17.21
C ARG A 107 2.96 -6.39 18.34
N LYS A 108 4.16 -5.89 18.04
CA LYS A 108 4.89 -4.93 18.90
C LYS A 108 5.90 -4.09 18.09
N LYS A 109 5.40 -3.15 17.29
CA LYS A 109 5.86 -1.74 17.30
C LYS A 109 4.92 -0.87 16.48
#